data_AF-A0A946NLI7-F1
#
_entry.id   AF-A0A946NLI7-F1
#
_cell.length_a   1.000
_cell.length_b   1.000
_cell.length_c   1.000
_cell.angle_alpha   90.00
_cell.angle_beta   90.00
_cell.angle_gamma   90.00
#
_symmetry.space_group_name_H-M   'P 1'
#
loop_
_entity.id
_entity.type
_entity.pdbx_description
1 polymer ?
#
loop_
_entity_poly.entity_id
_entity_poly.type
_entity_poly.pdbx_seq_one_letter_code
_entity_poly.pdbx_strand_id
1 'polypeptide(L)'
;MTSLTQEDREFPIAKARGLVKDLYRPNPWIYWSDFLSSAALGWSAFVATLMVPMFSFLQGLCFLIAVLTLYRAALFIHEIAHFKKGSFGVFQKMWNLICGFPLMIPTFLYQSVHFDHHKQNFYGTAKDGEYFPFASKGRGLILLHIGFSFLIPLIFLFRFVVLTPLSYLHSGLRDFVVQKISSLNIDLNYQRPQSSLARTEGWKIQELLAGIYGMSFIVLIILKIMPAKALFMWYCLVASVFVVNSVRTLAAHHYQNAAEGELSFTDQMLDSINNPGNRWITPLWAPVGLRFHATHHLFPDLPYHALGEAHSRILDDQGINSLYGQTVHSGLWPSLAKLWKQAGKRNLIIN
;
A
#
# COMPACT_ATOMS: atom_id res chain seq x y z
N MET A 1 -39.05 -1.34 -14.34
CA MET A 1 -38.26 -1.50 -13.10
C MET A 1 -38.46 -2.92 -12.62
N THR A 2 -37.63 -3.85 -13.11
CA THR A 2 -37.59 -5.22 -12.61
C THR A 2 -36.91 -5.18 -11.25
N SER A 3 -37.63 -5.58 -10.20
CA SER A 3 -37.08 -5.70 -8.85
C SER A 3 -36.00 -6.78 -8.86
N LEU A 4 -34.74 -6.38 -8.67
CA LEU A 4 -33.65 -7.32 -8.43
C LEU A 4 -34.00 -8.16 -7.20
N THR A 5 -34.00 -9.48 -7.39
CA THR A 5 -34.24 -10.46 -6.33
C THR A 5 -33.04 -10.47 -5.37
N GLN A 6 -33.18 -11.10 -4.20
CA GLN A 6 -32.10 -11.18 -3.22
C GLN A 6 -30.88 -11.97 -3.75
N GLU A 7 -31.08 -12.90 -4.69
CA GLU A 7 -30.02 -13.61 -5.42
C GLU A 7 -29.23 -12.69 -6.35
N ASP A 8 -29.83 -11.63 -6.90
CA ASP A 8 -29.13 -10.65 -7.75
C ASP A 8 -28.16 -9.74 -6.95
N ARG A 9 -28.12 -9.87 -5.62
CA ARG A 9 -27.27 -9.04 -4.74
C ARG A 9 -26.00 -9.72 -4.26
N GLU A 10 -25.83 -11.03 -4.44
CA GLU A 10 -24.65 -11.74 -3.96
C GLU A 10 -23.73 -12.16 -5.12
N PHE A 11 -22.44 -11.90 -4.97
CA PHE A 11 -21.46 -12.33 -5.94
C PHE A 11 -21.20 -13.86 -5.84
N PRO A 12 -21.25 -14.63 -6.95
CA PRO A 12 -21.09 -16.08 -6.93
C PRO A 12 -19.62 -16.51 -6.73
N ILE A 13 -19.09 -16.29 -5.52
CA ILE A 13 -17.67 -16.50 -5.18
C ILE A 13 -17.19 -17.94 -5.40
N ALA A 14 -18.06 -18.93 -5.18
CA ALA A 14 -17.73 -20.34 -5.40
C ALA A 14 -17.45 -20.63 -6.88
N LYS A 15 -18.28 -20.08 -7.79
CA LYS A 15 -18.08 -20.19 -9.23
C LYS A 15 -16.80 -19.47 -9.65
N ALA A 16 -16.60 -18.24 -9.18
CA ALA A 16 -15.41 -17.45 -9.48
C ALA A 16 -14.12 -18.13 -9.01
N ARG A 17 -14.13 -18.78 -7.83
CA ARG A 17 -13.00 -19.58 -7.33
C ARG A 17 -12.67 -20.75 -8.26
N GLY A 18 -13.67 -21.36 -8.89
CA GLY A 18 -13.49 -22.41 -9.89
C GLY A 18 -12.71 -21.96 -11.13
N LEU A 19 -12.87 -20.69 -11.54
CA LEU A 19 -12.21 -20.10 -12.71
C LEU A 19 -10.72 -19.81 -12.50
N VAL A 20 -10.30 -19.62 -11.24
CA VAL A 20 -8.94 -19.16 -10.88
C VAL A 20 -8.13 -20.19 -10.09
N LYS A 21 -8.66 -21.40 -9.88
CA LYS A 21 -8.06 -22.43 -9.03
C LYS A 21 -6.64 -22.84 -9.44
N ASP A 22 -6.30 -22.76 -10.72
CA ASP A 22 -4.99 -23.08 -11.29
C ASP A 22 -3.96 -21.95 -11.13
N LEU A 23 -4.39 -20.76 -10.72
CA LEU A 23 -3.56 -19.54 -10.67
C LEU A 23 -2.83 -19.33 -9.33
N TYR A 24 -3.11 -20.14 -8.31
CA TYR A 24 -2.60 -19.96 -6.94
C TYR A 24 -1.13 -20.31 -6.74
N ARG A 25 -0.42 -20.79 -7.77
CA ARG A 25 0.98 -21.18 -7.64
C ARG A 25 1.88 -19.97 -7.90
N PRO A 26 2.55 -19.39 -6.88
CA PRO A 26 3.49 -18.30 -7.11
C PRO A 26 4.71 -18.81 -7.89
N ASN A 27 5.19 -18.02 -8.84
CA ASN A 27 6.44 -18.27 -9.56
C ASN A 27 7.60 -17.48 -8.93
N PRO A 28 8.52 -18.12 -8.18
CA PRO A 28 9.61 -17.42 -7.49
C PRO A 28 10.51 -16.61 -8.42
N TRP A 29 10.71 -17.06 -9.66
CA TRP A 29 11.56 -16.35 -10.62
C TRP A 29 10.99 -14.97 -10.94
N ILE A 30 9.67 -14.87 -11.14
CA ILE A 30 9.00 -13.59 -11.39
C ILE A 30 9.18 -12.65 -10.19
N TYR A 31 8.94 -13.14 -8.97
CA TYR A 31 9.12 -12.33 -7.75
C TYR A 31 10.55 -11.81 -7.61
N TRP A 32 11.55 -12.70 -7.69
CA TRP A 32 12.95 -12.31 -7.51
C TRP A 32 13.45 -11.42 -8.64
N SER A 33 13.17 -11.75 -9.90
CA SER A 33 13.64 -10.94 -11.04
C SER A 33 13.03 -9.55 -11.03
N ASP A 34 11.72 -9.44 -10.77
CA ASP A 34 11.01 -8.16 -10.75
C ASP A 34 11.48 -7.29 -9.57
N PHE A 35 11.50 -7.86 -8.36
CA PHE A 35 11.97 -7.15 -7.18
C PHE A 35 13.41 -6.69 -7.30
N LEU A 36 14.35 -7.59 -7.62
CA LEU A 36 15.78 -7.26 -7.67
C LEU A 36 16.08 -6.29 -8.81
N SER A 37 15.45 -6.43 -9.98
CA SER A 37 15.64 -5.48 -11.09
C SER A 37 15.10 -4.09 -10.74
N SER A 38 13.91 -4.03 -10.12
CA SER A 38 13.31 -2.76 -9.68
C SER A 38 14.17 -2.06 -8.61
N ALA A 39 14.64 -2.82 -7.62
CA ALA A 39 15.48 -2.31 -6.54
C ALA A 39 16.86 -1.89 -7.05
N ALA A 40 17.52 -2.70 -7.88
CA ALA A 40 18.84 -2.39 -8.44
C ALA A 40 18.78 -1.13 -9.32
N LEU A 41 17.80 -1.04 -10.22
CA LEU A 41 17.60 0.15 -11.06
C LEU A 41 17.28 1.38 -10.20
N GLY A 42 16.44 1.22 -9.19
CA GLY A 42 16.02 2.29 -8.30
C GLY A 42 17.15 2.87 -7.46
N TRP A 43 17.92 2.02 -6.79
CA TRP A 43 19.06 2.47 -5.98
C TRP A 43 20.19 3.00 -6.84
N SER A 44 20.45 2.41 -8.01
CA SER A 44 21.46 2.93 -8.95
C SER A 44 21.07 4.32 -9.47
N ALA A 45 19.81 4.50 -9.85
CA ALA A 45 19.29 5.81 -10.27
C ALA A 45 19.32 6.82 -9.13
N PHE A 46 18.98 6.42 -7.89
CA PHE A 46 19.09 7.28 -6.72
C PHE A 46 20.54 7.74 -6.48
N VAL A 47 21.51 6.81 -6.51
CA VAL A 47 22.94 7.15 -6.40
C VAL A 47 23.36 8.11 -7.51
N ALA A 48 22.92 7.88 -8.75
CA ALA A 48 23.20 8.78 -9.87
C ALA A 48 22.69 10.21 -9.60
N THR A 49 21.53 10.40 -8.94
CA THR A 49 21.05 11.74 -8.55
C THR A 49 22.02 12.51 -7.65
N LEU A 50 22.88 11.80 -6.91
CA LEU A 50 23.89 12.38 -6.03
C LEU A 50 25.19 12.71 -6.77
N MET A 51 25.43 12.11 -7.94
CA MET A 51 26.68 12.21 -8.67
C MET A 51 26.62 13.21 -9.83
N VAL A 52 25.44 13.45 -10.39
CA VAL A 52 25.25 14.38 -11.51
C VAL A 52 25.06 15.83 -11.05
N PRO A 53 25.26 16.84 -11.93
CA PRO A 53 25.09 18.24 -11.57
C PRO A 53 23.70 18.55 -11.02
N MET A 54 23.66 19.37 -9.98
CA MET A 54 22.42 19.80 -9.33
C MET A 54 21.52 20.54 -10.33
N PHE A 55 20.22 20.24 -10.30
CA PHE A 55 19.19 20.80 -11.19
C PHE A 55 19.39 20.51 -12.69
N SER A 56 20.29 19.58 -13.05
CA SER A 56 20.38 19.11 -14.43
C SER A 56 19.15 18.29 -14.81
N PHE A 57 18.80 18.32 -16.10
CA PHE A 57 17.76 17.45 -16.66
C PHE A 57 18.01 15.97 -16.32
N LEU A 58 19.28 15.54 -16.38
CA LEU A 58 19.69 14.18 -16.04
C LEU A 58 19.41 13.85 -14.57
N GLN A 59 19.64 14.78 -13.63
CA GLN A 59 19.29 14.58 -12.23
C GLN A 59 17.79 14.34 -12.06
N GLY A 60 16.95 15.15 -12.73
CA GLY A 60 15.50 15.00 -12.73
C GLY A 60 15.06 13.65 -13.30
N LEU A 61 15.67 13.21 -14.41
CA LEU A 61 15.37 11.91 -15.01
C LEU A 61 15.78 10.74 -14.11
N CYS A 62 16.99 10.76 -13.55
CA CYS A 62 17.45 9.75 -12.58
C CYS A 62 16.55 9.72 -11.35
N PHE A 63 16.11 10.88 -10.85
CA PHE A 63 15.20 10.96 -9.71
C PHE A 63 13.84 10.35 -10.03
N LEU A 64 13.26 10.66 -11.19
CA LEU A 64 11.99 10.07 -11.62
C LEU A 64 12.08 8.54 -11.75
N ILE A 65 13.16 8.03 -12.36
CA ILE A 65 13.41 6.59 -12.45
C ILE A 65 13.49 5.98 -11.06
N ALA A 66 14.27 6.57 -10.15
CA ALA A 66 14.42 6.10 -8.77
C ALA A 66 13.07 6.03 -8.05
N VAL A 67 12.23 7.07 -8.16
CA VAL A 67 10.90 7.10 -7.54
C VAL A 67 10.03 5.96 -8.06
N LEU A 68 9.89 5.81 -9.39
CA LEU A 68 8.96 4.83 -9.96
C LEU A 68 9.39 3.39 -9.70
N THR A 69 10.69 3.09 -9.79
CA THR A 69 11.18 1.72 -9.61
C THR A 69 11.30 1.34 -8.14
N LEU A 70 11.67 2.27 -7.23
CA LEU A 70 11.63 2.02 -5.79
C LEU A 70 10.20 1.99 -5.25
N TYR A 71 9.26 2.74 -5.84
CA TYR A 71 7.83 2.59 -5.53
C TYR A 71 7.35 1.18 -5.90
N ARG A 72 7.69 0.69 -7.10
CA ARG A 72 7.39 -0.70 -7.50
C ARG A 72 8.02 -1.72 -6.54
N ALA A 73 9.30 -1.56 -6.21
CA ALA A 73 9.99 -2.44 -5.28
C ALA A 73 9.35 -2.41 -3.88
N ALA A 74 8.98 -1.22 -3.39
CA ALA A 74 8.33 -1.03 -2.11
C ALA A 74 6.96 -1.71 -2.04
N LEU A 75 6.18 -1.71 -3.13
CA LEU A 75 4.86 -2.32 -3.14
C LEU A 75 4.84 -3.84 -3.10
N PHE A 76 5.99 -4.52 -3.20
CA PHE A 76 6.07 -5.94 -2.82
C PHE A 76 5.74 -6.18 -1.34
N ILE A 77 5.74 -5.16 -0.48
CA ILE A 77 5.22 -5.26 0.89
C ILE A 77 3.77 -5.75 0.92
N HIS A 78 2.98 -5.45 -0.11
CA HIS A 78 1.61 -5.92 -0.27
C HIS A 78 1.55 -7.44 -0.52
N GLU A 79 2.39 -7.95 -1.41
CA GLU A 79 2.49 -9.39 -1.64
C GLU A 79 2.99 -10.14 -0.41
N ILE A 80 4.00 -9.56 0.26
CA ILE A 80 4.57 -10.15 1.48
C ILE A 80 3.50 -10.29 2.57
N ALA A 81 2.52 -9.38 2.63
CA ALA A 81 1.43 -9.46 3.60
C ALA A 81 0.57 -10.72 3.44
N HIS A 82 0.49 -11.28 2.23
CA HIS A 82 -0.33 -12.45 1.88
C HIS A 82 0.46 -13.75 1.72
N PHE A 83 1.77 -13.72 1.89
CA PHE A 83 2.54 -14.96 1.86
C PHE A 83 2.08 -15.94 2.93
N LYS A 84 1.83 -17.18 2.51
CA LYS A 84 1.49 -18.28 3.43
C LYS A 84 2.59 -18.42 4.48
N LYS A 85 2.19 -18.68 5.73
CA LYS A 85 3.13 -18.91 6.83
C LYS A 85 4.16 -19.98 6.45
N GLY A 86 5.44 -19.67 6.65
CA GLY A 86 6.55 -20.56 6.31
C GLY A 86 7.00 -20.53 4.83
N SER A 87 6.35 -19.74 3.97
CA SER A 87 6.76 -19.56 2.56
C SER A 87 7.51 -18.24 2.36
N PHE A 88 8.38 -18.16 1.34
CA PHE A 88 9.06 -16.94 0.91
C PHE A 88 9.80 -16.13 2.02
N GLY A 89 10.16 -16.77 3.14
CA GLY A 89 10.80 -16.07 4.26
C GLY A 89 12.16 -15.42 3.91
N VAL A 90 12.94 -16.02 3.01
CA VAL A 90 14.17 -15.42 2.50
C VAL A 90 13.87 -14.17 1.67
N PHE A 91 12.83 -14.22 0.82
CA PHE A 91 12.40 -13.07 0.03
C PHE A 91 11.99 -11.91 0.94
N GLN A 92 11.18 -12.15 1.97
CA GLN A 92 10.79 -11.13 2.94
C GLN A 92 12.00 -10.49 3.65
N LYS A 93 12.97 -11.30 4.08
CA LYS A 93 14.20 -10.81 4.74
C LYS A 93 15.04 -9.94 3.79
N MET A 94 15.25 -10.40 2.55
CA MET A 94 15.99 -9.63 1.55
C MET A 94 15.24 -8.37 1.12
N TRP A 95 13.92 -8.42 1.04
CA TRP A 95 13.08 -7.26 0.79
C TRP A 95 13.23 -6.21 1.90
N ASN A 96 13.20 -6.62 3.17
CA ASN A 96 13.46 -5.71 4.28
C ASN A 96 14.86 -5.11 4.20
N LEU A 97 15.89 -5.92 3.92
CA LEU A 97 17.27 -5.44 3.83
C LEU A 97 17.47 -4.40 2.71
N ILE A 98 16.91 -4.66 1.53
CA ILE A 98 17.15 -3.86 0.32
C ILE A 98 16.16 -2.70 0.18
N CYS A 99 14.94 -2.82 0.74
CA CYS A 99 13.85 -1.87 0.53
C CYS A 99 13.22 -1.42 1.84
N GLY A 100 12.79 -2.35 2.70
CA GLY A 100 12.08 -2.05 3.94
C GLY A 100 12.86 -1.13 4.89
N PHE A 101 14.05 -1.52 5.33
CA PHE A 101 14.87 -0.72 6.24
C PHE A 101 15.40 0.56 5.57
N PRO A 102 15.93 0.54 4.33
CA PRO A 102 16.41 1.76 3.68
C PRO A 102 15.33 2.83 3.48
N LEU A 103 14.07 2.43 3.27
CA LEU A 103 12.93 3.35 3.13
C LEU A 103 12.17 3.59 4.46
N MET A 104 12.66 3.06 5.59
CA MET A 104 12.01 3.12 6.90
C MET A 104 10.58 2.55 6.92
N ILE A 105 10.32 1.52 6.12
CA ILE A 105 9.05 0.79 6.00
C ILE A 105 9.23 -0.73 6.17
N PRO A 106 9.79 -1.22 7.29
CA PRO A 106 9.91 -2.65 7.51
C PRO A 106 8.54 -3.35 7.49
N THR A 107 8.52 -4.61 7.05
CA THR A 107 7.28 -5.35 6.76
C THR A 107 6.28 -5.40 7.91
N PHE A 108 6.74 -5.37 9.17
CA PHE A 108 5.85 -5.41 10.32
C PHE A 108 4.90 -4.21 10.42
N LEU A 109 5.22 -3.08 9.77
CA LEU A 109 4.34 -1.92 9.72
C LEU A 109 3.10 -2.16 8.84
N TYR A 110 3.11 -3.16 7.97
CA TYR A 110 2.05 -3.36 6.99
C TYR A 110 1.39 -4.73 7.11
N GLN A 111 2.17 -5.80 7.29
CA GLN A 111 1.73 -7.19 7.13
C GLN A 111 0.39 -7.51 7.80
N SER A 112 0.26 -7.31 9.13
CA SER A 112 -0.99 -7.64 9.81
C SER A 112 -2.10 -6.62 9.60
N VAL A 113 -1.77 -5.36 9.33
CA VAL A 113 -2.76 -4.29 9.09
C VAL A 113 -3.49 -4.57 7.77
N HIS A 114 -2.70 -4.89 6.74
CA HIS A 114 -3.25 -5.25 5.44
C HIS A 114 -4.00 -6.58 5.49
N PHE A 115 -3.47 -7.58 6.17
CA PHE A 115 -4.19 -8.85 6.36
C PHE A 115 -5.52 -8.65 7.12
N ASP A 116 -5.56 -7.75 8.09
CA ASP A 116 -6.78 -7.40 8.83
C ASP A 116 -7.80 -6.69 7.93
N HIS A 117 -7.37 -5.80 7.03
CA HIS A 117 -8.23 -5.10 6.07
C HIS A 117 -9.10 -6.04 5.21
N HIS A 118 -8.61 -7.23 4.83
CA HIS A 118 -9.41 -8.22 4.07
C HIS A 118 -10.44 -8.98 4.90
N LYS A 119 -10.49 -8.79 6.22
CA LYS A 119 -11.44 -9.51 7.08
C LYS A 119 -12.76 -8.78 7.15
N GLN A 120 -13.84 -9.55 7.07
CA GLN A 120 -15.19 -9.00 7.07
C GLN A 120 -15.52 -8.14 8.30
N ASN A 121 -15.04 -8.55 9.48
CA ASN A 121 -15.26 -7.83 10.74
C ASN A 121 -14.24 -6.70 11.01
N PHE A 122 -13.40 -6.38 10.02
CA PHE A 122 -12.47 -5.26 10.05
C PHE A 122 -12.81 -4.27 8.94
N TYR A 123 -12.91 -4.73 7.69
CA TYR A 123 -13.06 -3.89 6.51
C TYR A 123 -14.06 -2.76 6.73
N GLY A 124 -13.59 -1.53 6.55
CA GLY A 124 -14.45 -0.35 6.63
C GLY A 124 -14.89 0.05 8.03
N THR A 125 -14.50 -0.67 9.08
CA THR A 125 -14.77 -0.32 10.48
C THR A 125 -13.62 0.49 11.08
N ALA A 126 -13.80 1.03 12.30
CA ALA A 126 -12.73 1.71 13.04
C ALA A 126 -11.50 0.82 13.37
N LYS A 127 -11.61 -0.51 13.19
CA LYS A 127 -10.47 -1.44 13.35
C LYS A 127 -9.61 -1.56 12.08
N ASP A 128 -10.05 -0.99 10.97
CA ASP A 128 -9.36 -1.06 9.69
C ASP A 128 -8.42 0.14 9.52
N GLY A 129 -7.12 -0.13 9.57
CA GLY A 129 -6.11 0.91 9.32
C GLY A 129 -6.04 1.32 7.85
N GLU A 130 -6.50 0.52 6.91
CA GLU A 130 -6.39 0.76 5.46
C GLU A 130 -7.69 1.27 4.83
N TYR A 131 -8.68 1.61 5.65
CA TYR A 131 -9.90 2.23 5.18
C TYR A 131 -10.20 3.52 5.91
N PHE A 132 -10.54 4.55 5.13
CA PHE A 132 -11.09 5.80 5.65
C PHE A 132 -12.20 6.25 4.70
N PRO A 133 -13.42 6.55 5.18
CA PRO A 133 -14.56 6.84 4.30
C PRO A 133 -14.48 8.25 3.67
N PHE A 134 -13.49 8.46 2.80
CA PHE A 134 -13.22 9.72 2.10
C PHE A 134 -14.45 10.28 1.38
N ALA A 135 -15.28 9.40 0.79
CA ALA A 135 -16.47 9.83 0.06
C ALA A 135 -17.50 10.53 0.96
N SER A 136 -17.50 10.25 2.27
CA SER A 136 -18.44 10.84 3.24
C SER A 136 -17.80 11.90 4.15
N LYS A 137 -16.48 11.92 4.33
CA LYS A 137 -15.80 12.82 5.28
C LYS A 137 -15.26 14.11 4.65
N GLY A 138 -15.31 14.25 3.32
CA GLY A 138 -15.10 15.53 2.62
C GLY A 138 -13.73 15.69 1.95
N ARG A 139 -13.66 16.66 1.01
CA ARG A 139 -12.48 16.89 0.14
C ARG A 139 -11.21 17.29 0.88
N GLY A 140 -11.35 18.02 1.99
CA GLY A 140 -10.20 18.45 2.80
C GLY A 140 -9.35 17.28 3.29
N LEU A 141 -9.98 16.14 3.63
CA LEU A 141 -9.27 14.97 4.11
C LEU A 141 -8.58 14.18 2.98
N ILE A 142 -9.08 14.26 1.75
CA ILE A 142 -8.37 13.74 0.57
C ILE A 142 -7.06 14.51 0.38
N LEU A 143 -7.12 15.84 0.44
CA LEU A 143 -5.93 16.69 0.34
C LEU A 143 -4.98 16.47 1.52
N LEU A 144 -5.51 16.33 2.74
CA LEU A 144 -4.73 16.00 3.92
C LEU A 144 -4.01 14.66 3.76
N HIS A 145 -4.68 13.62 3.23
CA HIS A 145 -4.07 12.31 3.01
C HIS A 145 -2.85 12.38 2.07
N ILE A 146 -2.95 13.13 0.97
CA ILE A 146 -1.83 13.36 0.04
C ILE A 146 -0.75 14.24 0.70
N GLY A 147 -1.16 15.30 1.41
CA GLY A 147 -0.23 16.19 2.12
C GLY A 147 0.54 15.48 3.24
N PHE A 148 -0.08 14.51 3.90
CA PHE A 148 0.55 13.75 4.97
C PHE A 148 1.71 12.88 4.45
N SER A 149 1.71 12.51 3.17
CA SER A 149 2.82 11.78 2.52
C SER A 149 4.18 12.47 2.70
N PHE A 150 4.21 13.82 2.82
CA PHE A 150 5.44 14.58 3.06
C PHE A 150 5.96 14.48 4.50
N LEU A 151 5.11 14.11 5.46
CA LEU A 151 5.47 13.93 6.86
C LEU A 151 5.88 12.49 7.18
N ILE A 152 5.37 11.51 6.43
CA ILE A 152 5.62 10.08 6.68
C ILE A 152 7.13 9.73 6.78
N PRO A 153 8.02 10.17 5.86
CA PRO A 153 9.45 9.84 5.98
C PRO A 153 10.08 10.40 7.26
N LEU A 154 9.67 11.60 7.68
CA LEU A 154 10.16 12.24 8.89
C LEU A 154 9.66 11.52 10.14
N ILE A 155 8.38 11.16 10.16
CA ILE A 155 7.75 10.41 11.26
C ILE A 155 8.45 9.07 11.44
N PHE A 156 8.65 8.29 10.37
CA PHE A 156 9.29 6.99 10.51
C PHE A 156 10.79 7.08 10.80
N LEU A 157 11.52 8.03 10.20
CA LEU A 157 12.91 8.25 10.56
C LEU A 157 13.04 8.61 12.04
N PHE A 158 12.25 9.56 12.52
CA PHE A 158 12.22 9.94 13.95
C PHE A 158 11.78 8.77 14.83
N ARG A 159 10.78 8.00 14.41
CA ARG A 159 10.30 6.82 15.13
C ARG A 159 11.40 5.79 15.29
N PHE A 160 12.15 5.47 14.25
CA PHE A 160 13.18 4.43 14.30
C PHE A 160 14.47 4.92 14.97
N VAL A 161 14.92 6.13 14.68
CA VAL A 161 16.18 6.68 15.19
C VAL A 161 16.06 7.16 16.63
N VAL A 162 14.92 7.75 17.02
CA VAL A 162 14.76 8.41 18.32
C VAL A 162 13.75 7.69 19.19
N LEU A 163 12.51 7.50 18.72
CA LEU A 163 11.46 6.96 19.60
C LEU A 163 11.69 5.50 19.96
N THR A 164 12.26 4.70 19.05
CA THR A 164 12.49 3.27 19.28
C THR A 164 13.40 3.05 20.49
N PRO A 165 14.64 3.57 20.54
CA PRO A 165 15.50 3.37 21.72
C PRO A 165 14.90 3.96 22.99
N LEU A 166 14.31 5.15 22.93
CA LEU A 166 13.67 5.79 24.09
C LEU A 166 12.47 4.99 24.62
N SER A 167 11.70 4.36 23.71
CA SER A 167 10.52 3.58 24.09
C SER A 167 10.88 2.34 24.93
N TYR A 168 12.08 1.79 24.78
CA TYR A 168 12.53 0.68 25.63
C TYR A 168 12.86 1.10 27.06
N LEU A 169 13.00 2.41 27.32
CA LEU A 169 13.25 2.95 28.65
C LEU A 169 11.97 3.38 29.38
N HIS A 170 10.85 3.57 28.66
CA HIS A 170 9.60 4.07 29.23
C HIS A 170 8.37 3.35 28.66
N SER A 171 7.66 2.61 29.51
CA SER A 171 6.50 1.78 29.12
C SER A 171 5.39 2.57 28.41
N GLY A 172 5.02 3.75 28.92
CA GLY A 172 3.99 4.59 28.27
C GLY A 172 4.37 5.02 26.84
N LEU A 173 5.65 5.33 26.58
CA LEU A 173 6.13 5.65 25.24
C LEU A 173 6.14 4.39 24.36
N ARG A 174 6.46 3.23 24.93
CA ARG A 174 6.36 1.95 24.22
C ARG A 174 4.96 1.66 23.73
N ASP A 175 3.98 1.79 24.63
CA ASP A 175 2.57 1.57 24.29
C ASP A 175 2.11 2.54 23.21
N PHE A 176 2.49 3.82 23.32
CA PHE A 176 2.18 4.81 22.30
C PHE A 176 2.81 4.46 20.93
N VAL A 177 4.11 4.18 20.87
CA VAL A 177 4.79 3.82 19.60
C VAL A 177 4.18 2.57 18.99
N VAL A 178 3.86 1.56 19.81
CA VAL A 178 3.27 0.30 19.35
C VAL A 178 1.83 0.48 18.89
N GLN A 179 1.03 1.32 19.53
CA GLN A 179 -0.38 1.49 19.15
C GLN A 179 -0.58 2.48 18.00
N LYS A 180 0.23 3.56 17.93
CA LYS A 180 0.02 4.71 17.04
C LYS A 180 1.04 4.88 15.92
N ILE A 181 2.27 4.37 16.10
CA ILE A 181 3.38 4.58 15.13
C ILE A 181 4.03 3.24 14.77
N SER A 182 3.20 2.20 14.67
CA SER A 182 3.61 0.86 14.26
C SER A 182 2.89 0.40 13.00
N SER A 183 2.16 1.27 12.30
CA SER A 183 1.40 0.90 11.11
C SER A 183 1.58 1.89 9.96
N LEU A 184 1.55 1.37 8.74
CA LEU A 184 1.26 2.14 7.54
C LEU A 184 -0.26 2.10 7.33
N ASN A 185 -0.95 3.14 7.80
CA ASN A 185 -2.41 3.26 7.81
C ASN A 185 -2.86 4.57 7.15
N ILE A 186 -4.11 4.61 6.72
CA ILE A 186 -4.79 5.77 6.14
C ILE A 186 -5.44 6.61 7.25
N ASP A 187 -6.18 5.98 8.18
CA ASP A 187 -6.89 6.70 9.23
C ASP A 187 -5.92 7.16 10.33
N LEU A 188 -5.76 8.48 10.49
CA LEU A 188 -4.88 9.07 11.50
C LEU A 188 -5.32 8.77 12.94
N ASN A 189 -6.58 8.39 13.16
CA ASN A 189 -7.08 8.01 14.49
C ASN A 189 -6.86 6.54 14.82
N TYR A 190 -6.44 5.73 13.84
CA TYR A 190 -6.24 4.30 13.98
C TYR A 190 -5.39 3.95 15.21
N GLN A 191 -5.75 2.83 15.84
CA GLN A 191 -5.04 2.24 16.96
C GLN A 191 -4.83 0.77 16.64
N ARG A 192 -3.57 0.38 16.45
CA ARG A 192 -3.27 -0.99 16.06
C ARG A 192 -3.69 -1.95 17.18
N PRO A 193 -4.61 -2.91 16.93
CA PRO A 193 -4.98 -3.88 17.94
C PRO A 193 -3.76 -4.72 18.35
N GLN A 194 -3.59 -4.98 19.65
CA GLN A 194 -2.47 -5.81 20.14
C GLN A 194 -2.45 -7.19 19.47
N SER A 195 -3.62 -7.79 19.25
CA SER A 195 -3.79 -9.07 18.55
C SER A 195 -3.35 -9.04 17.07
N SER A 196 -3.28 -7.86 16.45
CA SER A 196 -2.79 -7.68 15.08
C SER A 196 -1.26 -7.80 15.06
N LEU A 197 -0.56 -6.98 15.86
CA LEU A 197 0.91 -7.01 15.92
C LEU A 197 1.46 -8.32 16.48
N ALA A 198 0.78 -8.94 17.44
CA ALA A 198 1.19 -10.21 18.03
C ALA A 198 1.31 -11.36 17.00
N ARG A 199 0.58 -11.28 15.87
CA ARG A 199 0.68 -12.24 14.76
C ARG A 199 1.91 -12.04 13.86
N THR A 200 2.59 -10.90 13.99
CA THR A 200 3.76 -10.58 13.15
C THR A 200 5.02 -11.12 13.80
N GLU A 201 5.43 -12.34 13.45
CA GLU A 201 6.64 -12.95 14.01
C GLU A 201 7.90 -12.11 13.72
N GLY A 202 8.77 -11.97 14.72
CA GLY A 202 10.05 -11.26 14.57
C GLY A 202 9.95 -9.73 14.42
N TRP A 203 8.78 -9.11 14.65
CA TRP A 203 8.61 -7.66 14.48
C TRP A 203 9.59 -6.83 15.31
N LYS A 204 9.93 -7.26 16.55
CA LYS A 204 10.92 -6.57 17.40
C LYS A 204 12.32 -6.57 16.78
N ILE A 205 12.70 -7.66 16.09
CA ILE A 205 13.98 -7.74 15.38
C ILE A 205 13.96 -6.80 14.18
N GLN A 206 12.86 -6.78 13.40
CA GLN A 206 12.72 -5.84 12.29
C GLN A 206 12.78 -4.38 12.76
N GLU A 207 12.14 -4.06 13.87
CA GLU A 207 12.19 -2.75 14.51
C GLU A 207 13.61 -2.36 14.92
N LEU A 208 14.33 -3.27 15.60
CA LEU A 208 15.72 -3.05 15.99
C LEU A 208 16.61 -2.80 14.77
N LEU A 209 16.50 -3.63 13.73
CA LEU A 209 17.29 -3.50 12.51
C LEU A 209 16.97 -2.22 11.74
N ALA A 210 15.70 -1.82 11.66
CA ALA A 210 15.32 -0.53 11.09
C ALA A 210 15.91 0.65 11.88
N GLY A 211 15.90 0.57 13.22
CA GLY A 211 16.57 1.54 14.10
C GLY A 211 18.07 1.62 13.85
N ILE A 212 18.76 0.47 13.81
CA ILE A 212 20.20 0.40 13.50
C ILE A 212 20.50 1.00 12.12
N TYR A 213 19.69 0.68 11.11
CA TYR A 213 19.85 1.22 9.77
C TYR A 213 19.72 2.74 9.75
N GLY A 214 18.66 3.27 10.38
CA GLY A 214 18.42 4.71 10.47
C GLY A 214 19.52 5.44 11.23
N MET A 215 19.93 4.92 12.40
CA MET A 215 21.02 5.52 13.19
C MET A 215 22.34 5.49 12.42
N SER A 216 22.65 4.38 11.74
CA SER A 216 23.85 4.25 10.91
C SER A 216 23.85 5.27 9.78
N PHE A 217 22.72 5.48 9.11
CA PHE A 217 22.58 6.50 8.07
C PHE A 217 22.88 7.92 8.60
N ILE A 218 22.36 8.28 9.77
CA ILE A 218 22.65 9.57 10.41
C ILE A 218 24.12 9.69 10.84
N VAL A 219 24.70 8.64 11.43
CA VAL A 219 26.11 8.61 11.83
C VAL A 219 27.04 8.79 10.64
N LEU A 220 26.78 8.12 9.51
CA LEU A 220 27.57 8.28 8.28
C LEU A 220 27.58 9.73 7.77
N ILE A 221 26.48 10.47 7.93
CA ILE A 221 26.39 11.89 7.58
C ILE A 221 27.19 12.75 8.57
N ILE A 222 27.04 12.52 9.87
CA ILE A 222 27.77 13.26 10.92
C ILE A 222 29.28 13.09 10.76
N LEU A 223 29.73 11.86 10.49
CA LEU A 223 31.14 11.53 10.25
C LEU A 223 31.66 12.01 8.88
N LYS A 224 30.81 12.65 8.05
CA LYS A 224 31.12 13.12 6.70
C LYS A 224 31.57 12.02 5.72
N ILE A 225 31.28 10.75 6.04
CA ILE A 225 31.47 9.61 5.14
C ILE A 225 30.44 9.68 4.00
N MET A 226 29.23 10.15 4.31
CA MET A 226 28.16 10.40 3.35
C MET A 226 27.80 11.89 3.31
N PRO A 227 27.60 12.50 2.12
CA PRO A 227 27.27 13.90 2.04
C PRO A 227 25.86 14.18 2.57
N ALA A 228 25.67 15.29 3.29
CA ALA A 228 24.37 15.67 3.87
C ALA A 228 23.24 15.78 2.81
N LYS A 229 23.58 16.11 1.56
CA LYS A 229 22.62 16.11 0.43
C LYS A 229 21.94 14.76 0.22
N ALA A 230 22.57 13.65 0.63
CA ALA A 230 21.98 12.32 0.55
C ALA A 230 20.73 12.19 1.42
N LEU A 231 20.72 12.81 2.62
CA LEU A 231 19.54 12.83 3.50
C LEU A 231 18.38 13.61 2.88
N PHE A 232 18.67 14.78 2.30
CA PHE A 232 17.66 15.59 1.62
C PHE A 232 17.08 14.85 0.40
N MET A 233 17.93 14.27 -0.45
CA MET A 233 17.47 13.51 -1.61
C MET A 233 16.71 12.24 -1.21
N TRP A 234 17.14 11.56 -0.14
CA TRP A 234 16.41 10.44 0.44
C TRP A 234 15.02 10.87 0.89
N TYR A 235 14.91 11.99 1.61
CA TYR A 235 13.62 12.55 2.02
C TYR A 235 12.72 12.81 0.80
N CYS A 236 13.23 13.50 -0.22
CA CYS A 236 12.48 13.78 -1.45
C CYS A 236 12.01 12.49 -2.14
N LEU A 237 12.87 11.48 -2.23
CA LEU A 237 12.56 10.19 -2.82
C LEU A 237 11.43 9.49 -2.05
N VAL A 238 11.58 9.31 -0.74
CA VAL A 238 10.60 8.58 0.08
C VAL A 238 9.27 9.34 0.12
N ALA A 239 9.29 10.66 0.26
CA ALA A 239 8.08 11.48 0.17
C ALA A 239 7.37 11.30 -1.18
N SER A 240 8.11 11.31 -2.28
CA SER A 240 7.54 11.11 -3.63
C SER A 240 6.93 9.71 -3.80
N VAL A 241 7.61 8.67 -3.29
CA VAL A 241 7.07 7.30 -3.25
C VAL A 241 5.73 7.26 -2.49
N PHE A 242 5.65 7.93 -1.33
CA PHE A 242 4.39 8.02 -0.58
C PHE A 242 3.32 8.85 -1.27
N VAL A 243 3.67 9.91 -1.99
CA VAL A 243 2.70 10.70 -2.76
C VAL A 243 2.08 9.84 -3.87
N VAL A 244 2.90 9.10 -4.63
CA VAL A 244 2.40 8.18 -5.66
C VAL A 244 1.51 7.11 -5.01
N ASN A 245 1.93 6.56 -3.87
CA ASN A 245 1.13 5.58 -3.13
C ASN A 245 -0.22 6.14 -2.67
N SER A 246 -0.24 7.33 -2.06
CA SER A 246 -1.46 7.99 -1.58
C SER A 246 -2.44 8.28 -2.70
N VAL A 247 -1.94 8.74 -3.85
CA VAL A 247 -2.77 8.94 -5.05
C VAL A 247 -3.35 7.61 -5.55
N ARG A 248 -2.55 6.53 -5.57
CA ARG A 248 -3.03 5.19 -5.92
C ARG A 248 -4.10 4.69 -4.95
N THR A 249 -3.87 4.85 -3.65
CA THR A 249 -4.78 4.41 -2.59
C THR A 249 -6.16 5.06 -2.76
N LEU A 250 -6.21 6.36 -3.03
CA LEU A 250 -7.47 7.08 -3.31
C LEU A 250 -8.24 6.56 -4.55
N ALA A 251 -7.58 5.80 -5.42
CA ALA A 251 -8.19 5.15 -6.59
C ALA A 251 -8.36 3.64 -6.44
N ALA A 252 -8.06 3.07 -5.26
CA ALA A 252 -8.21 1.65 -4.97
C ALA A 252 -9.63 1.28 -4.50
N HIS A 253 -10.33 2.24 -3.88
CA HIS A 253 -11.68 2.05 -3.34
C HIS A 253 -12.62 3.23 -3.64
N HIS A 254 -13.90 2.96 -3.45
CA HIS A 254 -14.98 3.93 -3.50
C HIS A 254 -15.15 4.69 -2.17
N TYR A 255 -14.74 4.11 -1.05
CA TYR A 255 -14.74 4.73 0.27
C TYR A 255 -16.14 5.20 0.74
N GLN A 256 -17.19 4.47 0.38
CA GLN A 256 -18.59 4.89 0.59
C GLN A 256 -19.20 4.46 1.93
N ASN A 257 -18.61 3.49 2.62
CA ASN A 257 -19.09 2.99 3.91
C ASN A 257 -18.95 4.03 5.05
N ALA A 258 -19.91 4.96 5.14
CA ALA A 258 -19.89 6.07 6.10
C ALA A 258 -20.22 5.68 7.54
N ALA A 259 -20.97 4.60 7.74
CA ALA A 259 -21.38 4.13 9.06
C ALA A 259 -20.25 3.43 9.82
N GLU A 260 -19.12 3.19 9.15
CA GLU A 260 -18.00 2.42 9.70
C GLU A 260 -18.43 1.04 10.23
N GLY A 261 -19.43 0.45 9.58
CA GLY A 261 -20.01 -0.86 9.92
C GLY A 261 -19.44 -1.99 9.08
N GLU A 262 -19.64 -3.23 9.51
CA GLU A 262 -19.22 -4.41 8.76
C GLU A 262 -19.96 -4.49 7.42
N LEU A 263 -19.22 -4.81 6.35
CA LEU A 263 -19.75 -5.00 5.01
C LEU A 263 -19.82 -6.48 4.65
N SER A 264 -20.79 -6.86 3.83
CA SER A 264 -20.77 -8.19 3.20
C SER A 264 -19.54 -8.32 2.28
N PHE A 265 -19.13 -9.54 1.99
CA PHE A 265 -18.02 -9.78 1.05
C PHE A 265 -18.30 -9.19 -0.35
N THR A 266 -19.55 -9.25 -0.81
CA THR A 266 -19.96 -8.62 -2.07
C THR A 266 -19.82 -7.09 -2.01
N ASP A 267 -20.23 -6.47 -0.91
CA ASP A 267 -20.13 -5.01 -0.75
C ASP A 267 -18.67 -4.53 -0.65
N GLN A 268 -17.79 -5.32 -0.02
CA GLN A 268 -16.35 -5.03 0.00
C GLN A 268 -15.74 -5.06 -1.41
N MET A 269 -16.12 -6.07 -2.20
CA MET A 269 -15.70 -6.16 -3.60
C MET A 269 -16.24 -4.99 -4.42
N LEU A 270 -17.52 -4.63 -4.24
CA LEU A 270 -18.15 -3.49 -4.94
C LEU A 270 -17.57 -2.14 -4.52
N ASP A 271 -17.08 -2.01 -3.29
CA ASP A 271 -16.37 -0.82 -2.84
C ASP A 271 -14.92 -0.78 -3.36
N SER A 272 -14.35 -1.92 -3.79
CA SER A 272 -13.01 -1.99 -4.36
C SER A 272 -13.01 -1.72 -5.88
N ILE A 273 -11.88 -1.24 -6.41
CA ILE A 273 -11.77 -0.83 -7.82
C ILE A 273 -10.72 -1.66 -8.59
N ASN A 274 -11.11 -2.15 -9.77
CA ASN A 274 -10.20 -2.63 -10.81
C ASN A 274 -9.96 -1.51 -11.83
N ASN A 275 -8.70 -1.13 -12.03
CA ASN A 275 -8.24 -0.17 -13.02
C ASN A 275 -7.33 -0.86 -14.05
N PRO A 276 -7.82 -1.72 -14.97
CA PRO A 276 -6.97 -2.39 -15.96
C PRO A 276 -6.12 -1.41 -16.77
N GLY A 277 -6.75 -0.31 -17.20
CA GLY A 277 -6.14 0.85 -17.84
C GLY A 277 -5.15 0.52 -18.97
N ASN A 278 -4.18 1.41 -19.18
CA ASN A 278 -3.13 1.20 -20.18
C ASN A 278 -2.05 0.25 -19.65
N ARG A 279 -1.68 -0.77 -20.45
CA ARG A 279 -0.71 -1.81 -20.05
C ARG A 279 0.69 -1.29 -19.66
N TRP A 280 1.08 -0.10 -20.10
CA TRP A 280 2.39 0.49 -19.83
C TRP A 280 2.34 1.56 -18.75
N ILE A 281 1.27 2.36 -18.73
CA ILE A 281 1.17 3.51 -17.82
C ILE A 281 0.60 3.11 -16.46
N THR A 282 -0.45 2.27 -16.45
CA THR A 282 -1.12 1.88 -15.21
C THR A 282 -0.19 1.20 -14.21
N PRO A 283 0.68 0.25 -14.63
CA PRO A 283 1.63 -0.36 -13.71
C PRO A 283 2.67 0.58 -13.11
N LEU A 284 2.82 1.82 -13.60
CA LEU A 284 3.73 2.81 -12.99
C LEU A 284 3.17 3.37 -11.68
N TRP A 285 1.85 3.55 -11.58
CA TRP A 285 1.19 4.08 -10.38
C TRP A 285 0.45 3.01 -9.58
N ALA A 286 0.06 1.88 -10.18
CA ALA A 286 -0.48 0.70 -9.49
C ALA A 286 0.25 -0.59 -9.90
N PRO A 287 1.55 -0.73 -9.53
CA PRO A 287 2.36 -1.91 -9.85
C PRO A 287 1.94 -3.14 -9.02
N VAL A 288 2.62 -4.26 -9.23
CA VAL A 288 2.49 -5.48 -8.41
C VAL A 288 1.01 -5.92 -8.28
N GLY A 289 0.29 -5.92 -9.40
CA GLY A 289 -1.10 -6.39 -9.47
C GLY A 289 -2.15 -5.47 -8.83
N LEU A 290 -1.74 -4.39 -8.16
CA LEU A 290 -2.63 -3.48 -7.43
C LEU A 290 -3.64 -2.73 -8.31
N ARG A 291 -3.41 -2.70 -9.63
CA ARG A 291 -4.41 -2.22 -10.58
C ARG A 291 -5.65 -3.09 -10.65
N PHE A 292 -5.63 -4.30 -10.08
CA PHE A 292 -6.76 -5.22 -10.01
C PHE A 292 -7.23 -5.38 -8.55
N HIS A 293 -7.43 -4.26 -7.84
CA HIS A 293 -7.63 -4.27 -6.39
C HIS A 293 -8.91 -5.01 -5.96
N ALA A 294 -10.02 -4.87 -6.69
CA ALA A 294 -11.23 -5.64 -6.37
C ALA A 294 -11.04 -7.15 -6.60
N THR A 295 -10.26 -7.53 -7.61
CA THR A 295 -9.88 -8.95 -7.83
C THR A 295 -9.04 -9.48 -6.69
N HIS A 296 -8.13 -8.65 -6.19
CA HIS A 296 -7.31 -8.95 -5.02
C HIS A 296 -8.16 -9.15 -3.76
N HIS A 297 -9.13 -8.28 -3.50
CA HIS A 297 -10.08 -8.46 -2.39
C HIS A 297 -10.90 -9.75 -2.47
N LEU A 298 -11.23 -10.21 -3.69
CA LEU A 298 -11.90 -11.49 -3.88
C LEU A 298 -10.99 -12.69 -3.57
N PHE A 299 -9.71 -12.59 -3.91
CA PHE A 299 -8.74 -13.68 -3.86
C PHE A 299 -7.37 -13.19 -3.38
N PRO A 300 -7.22 -12.80 -2.10
CA PRO A 300 -5.98 -12.16 -1.61
C PRO A 300 -4.76 -13.07 -1.64
N ASP A 301 -4.98 -14.39 -1.66
CA ASP A 301 -3.94 -15.41 -1.77
C ASP A 301 -3.42 -15.63 -3.21
N LEU A 302 -4.02 -14.98 -4.23
CA LEU A 302 -3.50 -15.06 -5.60
C LEU A 302 -2.19 -14.26 -5.71
N PRO A 303 -1.16 -14.80 -6.36
CA PRO A 303 0.05 -14.05 -6.58
C PRO A 303 -0.19 -12.89 -7.55
N TYR A 304 0.45 -11.74 -7.34
CA TYR A 304 0.14 -10.52 -8.10
C TYR A 304 0.20 -10.68 -9.63
N HIS A 305 1.13 -11.51 -10.11
CA HIS A 305 1.34 -11.72 -11.54
C HIS A 305 0.21 -12.52 -12.20
N ALA A 306 -0.66 -13.15 -11.40
CA ALA A 306 -1.86 -13.86 -11.86
C ALA A 306 -3.14 -13.01 -11.77
N LEU A 307 -3.14 -11.88 -11.07
CA LEU A 307 -4.35 -11.06 -10.88
C LEU A 307 -4.95 -10.54 -12.19
N GLY A 308 -4.12 -10.27 -13.21
CA GLY A 308 -4.61 -9.84 -14.52
C GLY A 308 -5.32 -10.95 -15.30
N GLU A 309 -4.82 -12.19 -15.19
CA GLU A 309 -5.45 -13.36 -15.78
C GLU A 309 -6.76 -13.69 -15.04
N ALA A 310 -6.73 -13.67 -13.70
CA ALA A 310 -7.91 -13.85 -12.88
C ALA A 310 -9.00 -12.82 -13.22
N HIS A 311 -8.63 -11.54 -13.34
CA HIS A 311 -9.55 -10.48 -13.74
C HIS A 311 -10.21 -10.77 -15.09
N SER A 312 -9.41 -11.18 -16.08
CA SER A 312 -9.91 -11.47 -17.44
C SER A 312 -10.90 -12.63 -17.42
N ARG A 313 -10.55 -13.76 -16.79
CA ARG A 313 -11.44 -14.94 -16.70
C ARG A 313 -12.75 -14.65 -15.99
N ILE A 314 -12.74 -13.87 -14.92
CA ILE A 314 -13.97 -13.53 -14.18
C ILE A 314 -14.83 -12.57 -15.01
N LEU A 315 -14.22 -11.58 -15.67
CA LEU A 315 -14.94 -10.63 -16.50
C LEU A 315 -15.55 -11.31 -17.74
N ASP A 316 -14.85 -12.26 -18.34
CA ASP A 316 -15.33 -13.05 -19.49
C ASP A 316 -16.51 -13.96 -19.11
N ASP A 317 -16.48 -14.57 -17.93
CA ASP A 317 -17.57 -15.43 -17.44
C ASP A 317 -18.83 -14.65 -16.99
N GLN A 318 -18.64 -13.50 -16.32
CA GLN A 318 -19.74 -12.74 -15.71
C GLN A 318 -20.26 -11.60 -16.61
N GLY A 319 -19.43 -11.07 -17.51
CA GLY A 319 -19.74 -9.94 -18.37
C GLY A 319 -19.61 -8.57 -17.70
N ILE A 320 -19.48 -7.51 -18.51
CA ILE A 320 -19.23 -6.13 -18.06
C ILE A 320 -20.41 -5.49 -17.28
N ASN A 321 -21.63 -6.00 -17.47
CA ASN A 321 -22.83 -5.50 -16.79
C ASN A 321 -23.12 -6.24 -15.46
N SER A 322 -22.25 -7.16 -15.05
CA SER A 322 -22.37 -7.91 -13.78
C SER A 322 -21.95 -7.07 -12.56
N LEU A 323 -22.18 -7.60 -11.35
CA LEU A 323 -21.64 -7.03 -10.11
C LEU A 323 -20.12 -6.84 -10.19
N TYR A 324 -19.40 -7.84 -10.72
CA TYR A 324 -17.94 -7.73 -10.89
C TYR A 324 -17.56 -6.64 -11.90
N GLY A 325 -18.32 -6.51 -13.00
CA GLY A 325 -18.12 -5.46 -13.99
C GLY A 325 -18.23 -4.03 -13.42
N GLN A 326 -19.04 -3.83 -12.37
CA GLN A 326 -19.17 -2.52 -11.69
C GLN A 326 -17.90 -2.08 -10.96
N THR A 327 -17.00 -3.02 -10.64
CA THR A 327 -15.69 -2.70 -10.03
C THR A 327 -14.72 -2.10 -11.04
N VAL A 328 -15.00 -2.21 -12.35
CA VAL A 328 -14.06 -1.84 -13.41
C VAL A 328 -14.15 -0.36 -13.76
N HIS A 329 -13.02 0.33 -13.69
CA HIS A 329 -12.87 1.73 -14.04
C HIS A 329 -11.88 1.92 -15.20
N SER A 330 -12.02 3.04 -15.91
CA SER A 330 -11.20 3.36 -17.08
C SER A 330 -9.82 3.92 -16.76
N GLY A 331 -9.51 4.19 -15.49
CA GLY A 331 -8.18 4.60 -15.02
C GLY A 331 -8.21 5.54 -13.82
N LEU A 332 -7.01 6.02 -13.47
CA LEU A 332 -6.76 6.85 -12.29
C LEU A 332 -7.66 8.09 -12.21
N TRP A 333 -7.69 8.91 -13.26
CA TRP A 333 -8.40 10.19 -13.23
C TRP A 333 -9.92 10.02 -13.09
N PRO A 334 -10.60 9.13 -13.83
CA PRO A 334 -12.01 8.81 -13.59
C PRO A 334 -12.31 8.37 -12.15
N SER A 335 -11.48 7.47 -11.57
CA SER A 335 -11.67 7.02 -10.19
C SER A 335 -11.54 8.17 -9.19
N LEU A 336 -10.49 8.99 -9.30
CA LEU A 336 -10.27 10.16 -8.44
C LEU A 336 -11.37 11.21 -8.61
N ALA A 337 -11.81 11.49 -9.84
CA ALA A 337 -12.88 12.45 -10.12
C ALA A 337 -14.21 12.01 -9.52
N LYS A 338 -14.52 10.70 -9.59
CA LYS A 338 -15.71 10.12 -8.96
C LYS A 338 -15.65 10.30 -7.44
N LEU A 339 -14.53 9.94 -6.80
CA LEU A 339 -14.33 10.13 -5.35
C LEU A 339 -14.45 11.62 -4.95
N TRP A 340 -13.77 12.51 -5.68
CA TRP A 340 -13.79 13.96 -5.42
C TRP A 340 -15.20 14.58 -5.56
N LYS A 341 -15.98 14.11 -6.54
CA LYS A 341 -17.38 14.52 -6.71
C LYS A 341 -18.24 14.03 -5.55
N GLN A 342 -18.10 12.77 -5.14
CA GLN A 342 -18.85 12.20 -4.02
C GLN A 342 -18.53 12.91 -2.70
N ALA A 343 -17.25 13.10 -2.38
CA ALA A 343 -16.80 13.83 -1.20
C ALA A 343 -17.28 15.29 -1.13
N GLY A 344 -17.64 15.89 -2.28
CA GLY A 344 -18.19 17.25 -2.34
C GLY A 344 -19.69 17.35 -2.06
N LYS A 345 -20.46 16.26 -2.19
CA LYS A 345 -21.93 16.31 -2.07
C LYS A 345 -22.42 16.60 -0.65
N ARG A 346 -21.63 16.30 0.38
CA ARG A 346 -21.99 16.57 1.78
C ARG A 346 -22.02 18.06 2.11
N ASN A 347 -21.23 18.89 1.44
CA ASN A 347 -21.23 20.34 1.65
C ASN A 347 -22.54 21.03 1.21
N LEU A 348 -23.45 20.29 0.55
CA LEU A 348 -24.75 20.79 0.09
C LEU A 348 -25.92 20.36 0.99
N ILE A 349 -25.70 19.50 1.98
CA ILE A 349 -26.77 18.98 2.86
C ILE A 349 -26.70 19.62 4.27
N ILE A 350 -25.62 20.33 4.58
CA ILE A 350 -25.37 20.95 5.90
C ILE A 350 -25.42 22.50 5.82
N ASN A 351 -25.82 23.08 4.69
CA ASN A 351 -26.05 24.52 4.54
C ASN A 351 -27.53 24.82 4.28
#